data_AF-A0A3C1Y343-F1
#
_entry.id   AF-A0A3C1Y343-F1
#
_cell.length_a   1.000
_cell.length_b   1.000
_cell.length_c   1.000
_cell.angle_alpha   90.00
_cell.angle_beta   90.00
_cell.angle_gamma   90.00
#
_symmetry.space_group_name_H-M   'P 1'
#
loop_
_entity.id
_entity.type
_entity.pdbx_description
1 polymer ?
#
loop_
_entity_poly.entity_id
_entity_poly.type
_entity_poly.pdbx_seq_one_letter_code
_entity_poly.pdbx_strand_id
1 'polypeptide(L)'
;MSEFFTSDELLALREHGIAVFADRLLIDVQPPMSDARIAEIEALCEGPLPPALLDLWRLTAGGELAYDLRAQMDGNEEALSWSELFYDGSDQYRDLQGWIEHEQECAEEAAAEDGATWNGKLRYLPIGGFEYCDRIYVAMEPGPRAGSVVAWKQGLPGWTHALQQDGIATIAPDLHAAFAALCLETDPEEDEDSTGLRVLEYLDERVSDHGMPQSLADRVAVFYRQALVDWRGPLEDGTLAAKPGLAALALQHALSQDDAALV
;
A
#
# COMPACT_ATOMS: atom_id res chain seq x y z
N MET A 1 14.54 -11.48 0.83
CA MET A 1 15.11 -11.50 2.20
C MET A 1 15.70 -10.12 2.42
N SER A 2 15.27 -9.39 3.44
CA SER A 2 15.88 -8.09 3.77
C SER A 2 17.33 -8.31 4.18
N GLU A 3 18.27 -7.60 3.57
CA GLU A 3 19.69 -7.63 3.98
C GLU A 3 19.92 -6.92 5.33
N PHE A 4 18.90 -6.18 5.81
CA PHE A 4 18.98 -5.37 7.01
C PHE A 4 18.77 -6.15 8.30
N PHE A 5 17.96 -7.22 8.28
CA PHE A 5 17.68 -8.05 9.44
C PHE A 5 18.26 -9.45 9.27
N THR A 6 18.77 -10.00 10.37
CA THR A 6 19.14 -11.41 10.44
C THR A 6 17.89 -12.30 10.42
N SER A 7 18.05 -13.59 10.12
CA SER A 7 16.93 -14.54 10.15
C SER A 7 16.28 -14.64 11.53
N ASP A 8 17.07 -14.58 12.61
CA ASP A 8 16.56 -14.63 13.98
C ASP A 8 15.78 -13.35 14.32
N GLU A 9 16.24 -12.18 13.86
CA GLU A 9 15.48 -10.92 14.01
C GLU A 9 14.17 -10.98 13.22
N LEU A 10 14.17 -11.48 11.98
CA LEU A 10 12.94 -11.65 11.20
C LEU A 10 11.94 -12.58 11.89
N LEU A 11 12.39 -13.63 12.57
CA LEU A 11 11.52 -14.49 13.37
C LEU A 11 10.99 -13.75 14.61
N ALA A 12 11.83 -13.01 15.32
CA ALA A 12 11.39 -12.20 16.47
C ALA A 12 10.36 -11.13 16.05
N LEU A 13 10.58 -10.44 14.92
CA LEU A 13 9.61 -9.47 14.38
C LEU A 13 8.25 -10.12 14.13
N ARG A 14 8.22 -11.38 13.69
CA ARG A 14 6.98 -12.10 13.49
C ARG A 14 6.21 -12.39 14.76
N GLU A 15 6.89 -12.66 15.85
CA GLU A 15 6.26 -12.83 17.16
C GLU A 15 5.58 -11.53 17.63
N HIS A 16 6.01 -10.38 17.12
CA HIS A 16 5.43 -9.06 17.38
C HIS A 16 4.50 -8.55 16.27
N GLY A 17 4.07 -9.42 15.34
CA GLY A 17 3.15 -9.05 14.27
C GLY A 17 3.77 -8.09 13.24
N ILE A 18 5.07 -8.22 12.99
CA ILE A 18 5.79 -7.38 12.02
C ILE A 18 6.35 -8.25 10.89
N ALA A 19 6.18 -7.81 9.65
CA ALA A 19 6.77 -8.44 8.47
C ALA A 19 7.55 -7.44 7.63
N VAL A 20 8.48 -7.95 6.81
CA VAL A 20 9.14 -7.17 5.77
C VAL A 20 8.89 -7.81 4.42
N PHE A 21 8.32 -7.05 3.49
CA PHE A 21 8.08 -7.45 2.11
C PHE A 21 8.57 -6.36 1.17
N ALA A 22 9.37 -6.71 0.16
CA ALA A 22 9.89 -5.77 -0.83
C ALA A 22 10.50 -4.48 -0.22
N ASP A 23 11.32 -4.65 0.82
CA ASP A 23 11.96 -3.57 1.58
C ASP A 23 10.98 -2.56 2.19
N ARG A 24 9.76 -3.01 2.51
CA ARG A 24 8.78 -2.27 3.30
C ARG A 24 8.33 -3.09 4.50
N LEU A 25 8.18 -2.39 5.61
CA LEU A 25 7.62 -2.89 6.86
C LEU A 25 6.10 -2.98 6.78
N LEU A 26 5.53 -4.07 7.30
CA LEU A 26 4.11 -4.20 7.60
C LEU A 26 3.97 -4.45 9.10
N ILE A 27 2.94 -3.86 9.71
CA ILE A 27 2.58 -4.07 11.12
C ILE A 27 1.21 -4.74 11.23
N ASP A 28 0.86 -5.20 12.42
CA ASP A 28 -0.36 -5.98 12.70
C ASP A 28 -0.60 -7.13 11.70
N VAL A 29 0.49 -7.78 11.30
CA VAL A 29 0.44 -8.78 10.23
C VAL A 29 -0.28 -10.03 10.70
N GLN A 30 -1.16 -10.54 9.84
CA GLN A 30 -1.93 -11.73 10.12
C GLN A 30 -1.15 -13.00 9.76
N PRO A 31 -1.58 -14.18 10.26
CA PRO A 31 -1.01 -15.46 9.84
C PRO A 31 -1.01 -15.64 8.30
N PRO A 32 -0.07 -16.39 7.74
CA PRO A 32 -0.06 -16.73 6.32
C PRO A 32 -1.36 -17.37 5.84
N MET A 33 -1.74 -17.09 4.59
CA MET A 33 -2.89 -17.71 3.96
C MET A 33 -2.62 -19.18 3.68
N SER A 34 -3.59 -20.04 3.96
CA SER A 34 -3.47 -21.47 3.64
C SER A 34 -3.48 -21.71 2.13
N ASP A 35 -2.73 -22.72 1.66
CA ASP A 35 -2.71 -23.10 0.25
C ASP A 35 -4.11 -23.46 -0.30
N ALA A 36 -4.98 -24.02 0.55
CA ALA A 36 -6.36 -24.32 0.18
C ALA A 36 -7.15 -23.05 -0.15
N ARG A 37 -7.03 -22.02 0.69
CA ARG A 37 -7.69 -20.73 0.48
C ARG A 37 -7.11 -19.98 -0.72
N ILE A 38 -5.79 -20.02 -0.91
CA ILE A 38 -5.13 -19.48 -2.11
C ILE A 38 -5.72 -20.12 -3.38
N ALA A 39 -5.87 -21.45 -3.39
CA ALA A 39 -6.43 -22.17 -4.55
C ALA A 39 -7.91 -21.83 -4.79
N GLU A 40 -8.70 -21.61 -3.73
CA GLU A 40 -10.08 -21.14 -3.85
C GLU A 40 -10.14 -19.76 -4.51
N ILE A 41 -9.30 -18.81 -4.10
CA ILE A 41 -9.28 -17.46 -4.68
C ILE A 41 -8.75 -17.48 -6.12
N GLU A 42 -7.71 -18.27 -6.40
CA GLU A 42 -7.22 -18.47 -7.78
C GLU A 42 -8.33 -18.99 -8.69
N ALA A 43 -9.17 -19.90 -8.19
CA ALA A 43 -10.31 -20.40 -8.94
C ALA A 43 -11.38 -19.34 -9.22
N LEU A 44 -11.36 -18.16 -8.60
CA LEU A 44 -12.27 -17.04 -8.91
C LEU A 44 -11.67 -16.06 -9.93
N CYS A 45 -10.38 -16.17 -10.25
CA CYS A 45 -9.65 -15.25 -11.11
C CYS A 45 -9.65 -15.71 -12.58
N GLU A 46 -9.53 -14.76 -13.53
CA GLU A 46 -9.48 -15.06 -14.98
C GLU A 46 -8.14 -15.70 -15.40
N GLY A 47 -7.07 -15.39 -14.66
CA GLY A 47 -5.73 -15.94 -14.85
C GLY A 47 -5.11 -16.46 -13.54
N PRO A 48 -3.90 -17.04 -13.60
CA PRO A 48 -3.21 -17.56 -12.42
C PRO A 48 -2.78 -16.43 -11.48
N LEU A 49 -2.63 -16.75 -10.19
CA LEU A 49 -2.13 -15.79 -9.21
C LEU A 49 -0.66 -15.44 -9.49
N PRO A 50 -0.30 -14.15 -9.53
CA PRO A 50 1.09 -13.73 -9.74
C PRO A 50 2.02 -14.20 -8.60
N PRO A 51 3.28 -14.58 -8.90
CA PRO A 51 4.22 -15.06 -7.89
C PRO A 51 4.40 -14.11 -6.69
N ALA A 52 4.50 -12.80 -6.93
CA ALA A 52 4.70 -11.82 -5.87
C ALA A 52 3.50 -11.75 -4.90
N LEU A 53 2.27 -11.98 -5.38
CA LEU A 53 1.09 -12.05 -4.52
C LEU A 53 1.08 -13.34 -3.69
N LEU A 54 1.47 -14.47 -4.28
CA LEU A 54 1.63 -15.73 -3.55
C LEU A 54 2.70 -15.62 -2.46
N ASP A 55 3.82 -14.96 -2.75
CA ASP A 55 4.88 -14.71 -1.79
C ASP A 55 4.38 -13.81 -0.64
N LEU A 56 3.61 -12.76 -0.96
CA LEU A 56 2.98 -11.93 0.06
C LEU A 56 2.01 -12.74 0.93
N TRP A 57 1.08 -13.51 0.37
CA TRP A 57 0.11 -14.26 1.16
C TRP A 57 0.71 -15.39 1.98
N ARG A 58 1.79 -16.02 1.50
CA ARG A 58 2.57 -16.98 2.30
C ARG A 58 3.38 -16.31 3.40
N LEU A 59 3.62 -15.02 3.26
CA LEU A 59 4.28 -14.19 4.25
C LEU A 59 3.26 -13.67 5.28
N THR A 60 2.11 -13.16 4.84
CA THR A 60 1.01 -12.69 5.69
C THR A 60 -0.28 -12.54 4.87
N ALA A 61 -1.41 -12.94 5.45
CA ALA A 61 -2.73 -12.70 4.88
C ALA A 61 -3.38 -11.50 5.57
N GLY A 62 -2.86 -10.29 5.35
CA GLY A 62 -3.35 -9.07 5.99
C GLY A 62 -2.23 -8.22 6.59
N GLY A 63 -2.62 -7.18 7.32
CA GLY A 63 -1.71 -6.26 7.98
C GLY A 63 -1.86 -4.82 7.50
N GLU A 64 -1.27 -3.92 8.27
CA GLU A 64 -1.33 -2.48 8.05
C GLU A 64 -0.06 -1.97 7.36
N LEU A 65 -0.27 -0.93 6.55
CA LEU A 65 0.74 -0.17 5.84
C LEU A 65 0.63 1.28 6.28
N ALA A 66 1.70 1.81 6.85
CA ALA A 66 1.80 3.22 7.17
C ALA A 66 2.78 3.84 6.18
N TYR A 67 2.33 4.21 4.98
CA TYR A 67 3.17 4.89 3.99
C TYR A 67 2.33 5.80 3.13
N ASP A 68 2.99 6.78 2.54
CA ASP A 68 2.46 7.58 1.47
C ASP A 68 2.58 6.84 0.14
N LEU A 69 1.53 6.94 -0.67
CA LEU A 69 1.50 6.47 -2.05
C LEU A 69 0.91 7.56 -2.93
N ARG A 70 1.61 7.88 -4.03
CA ARG A 70 1.10 8.78 -5.06
C ARG A 70 1.03 8.09 -6.41
N ALA A 71 0.02 8.44 -7.19
CA ALA A 71 -0.15 7.96 -8.55
C ALA A 71 -0.65 9.07 -9.48
N GLN A 72 -0.29 8.97 -10.76
CA GLN A 72 -0.84 9.85 -11.78
C GLN A 72 -2.23 9.35 -12.19
N MET A 73 -3.26 10.15 -11.93
CA MET A 73 -4.66 9.88 -12.26
C MET A 73 -5.27 11.10 -12.95
N ASP A 74 -5.87 10.92 -14.12
CA ASP A 74 -6.48 11.99 -14.92
C ASP A 74 -5.58 13.23 -15.17
N GLY A 75 -4.27 12.99 -15.26
CA GLY A 75 -3.27 14.03 -15.51
C GLY A 75 -2.85 14.83 -14.27
N ASN A 76 -3.32 14.44 -13.08
CA ASN A 76 -2.88 14.99 -11.79
C ASN A 76 -2.15 13.92 -10.97
N GLU A 77 -1.33 14.36 -10.03
CA GLU A 77 -0.77 13.49 -9.01
C GLU A 77 -1.72 13.41 -7.82
N GLU A 78 -2.22 12.22 -7.54
CA GLU A 78 -3.21 11.97 -6.49
C GLU A 78 -2.59 11.12 -5.38
N ALA A 79 -2.88 11.46 -4.13
CA ALA A 79 -2.56 10.63 -2.98
C ALA A 79 -3.55 9.46 -2.88
N LEU A 80 -3.02 8.26 -2.66
CA LEU A 80 -3.79 7.03 -2.51
C LEU A 80 -3.63 6.50 -1.10
N SER A 81 -4.74 6.21 -0.43
CA SER A 81 -4.71 5.54 0.86
C SER A 81 -4.67 4.02 0.65
N TRP A 82 -3.47 3.45 0.81
CA TRP A 82 -3.27 2.01 0.90
C TRP A 82 -2.80 1.67 2.31
N SER A 83 -3.72 1.71 3.27
CA SER A 83 -3.40 1.55 4.69
C SER A 83 -3.52 0.12 5.19
N GLU A 84 -4.25 -0.74 4.47
CA GLU A 84 -4.44 -2.14 4.84
C GLU A 84 -4.28 -3.10 3.66
N LEU A 85 -3.85 -4.32 3.98
CA LEU A 85 -4.02 -5.49 3.14
C LEU A 85 -5.30 -6.21 3.55
N PHE A 86 -6.20 -6.47 2.60
CA PHE A 86 -7.45 -7.17 2.89
C PHE A 86 -7.19 -8.63 3.27
N TYR A 87 -7.91 -9.09 4.28
CA TYR A 87 -7.83 -10.45 4.77
C TYR A 87 -9.19 -10.98 5.22
N ASP A 88 -9.35 -12.30 5.26
CA ASP A 88 -10.59 -12.96 5.69
C ASP A 88 -10.80 -12.76 7.20
N GLY A 89 -12.01 -12.37 7.61
CA GLY A 89 -12.33 -12.11 9.01
C GLY A 89 -11.83 -10.78 9.56
N SER A 90 -11.47 -9.83 8.69
CA SER A 90 -11.29 -8.43 9.09
C SER A 90 -12.61 -7.83 9.58
N ASP A 91 -12.57 -7.08 10.68
CA ASP A 91 -13.71 -6.34 11.22
C ASP A 91 -13.88 -4.94 10.59
N GLN A 92 -13.08 -4.63 9.56
CA GLN A 92 -13.19 -3.38 8.79
C GLN A 92 -14.42 -3.40 7.87
N TYR A 93 -14.53 -2.42 6.95
CA TYR A 93 -15.71 -2.23 6.11
C TYR A 93 -16.17 -3.51 5.39
N ARG A 94 -15.21 -4.23 4.77
CA ARG A 94 -15.38 -5.57 4.22
C ARG A 94 -14.08 -6.34 4.41
N ASP A 95 -14.18 -7.62 4.68
CA ASP A 95 -13.05 -8.54 4.65
C ASP A 95 -12.70 -8.92 3.20
N LEU A 96 -11.62 -9.69 2.99
CA LEU A 96 -11.18 -10.08 1.65
C LEU A 96 -12.28 -10.79 0.85
N GLN A 97 -12.99 -11.74 1.48
CA GLN A 97 -14.10 -12.44 0.84
C GLN A 97 -15.24 -11.48 0.46
N GLY A 98 -15.61 -10.57 1.36
CA GLY A 98 -16.66 -9.58 1.12
C GLY A 98 -16.31 -8.57 0.03
N TRP A 99 -15.02 -8.25 -0.15
CA TRP A 99 -14.55 -7.47 -1.29
C TRP A 99 -14.57 -8.27 -2.59
N ILE A 100 -14.14 -9.53 -2.58
CA ILE A 100 -14.23 -10.41 -3.75
C ILE A 100 -15.69 -10.51 -4.22
N GLU A 101 -16.63 -10.78 -3.31
CA GLU A 101 -18.06 -10.86 -3.63
C GLU A 101 -18.59 -9.56 -4.21
N HIS A 102 -18.21 -8.42 -3.63
CA HIS A 102 -18.58 -7.11 -4.14
C HIS A 102 -18.09 -6.87 -5.58
N GLU A 103 -16.83 -7.20 -5.87
CA GLU A 103 -16.28 -7.02 -7.22
C GLU A 103 -16.92 -7.98 -8.24
N GLN A 104 -17.37 -9.16 -7.80
CA GLN A 104 -18.14 -10.08 -8.64
C GLN A 104 -19.52 -9.49 -8.99
N GLU A 105 -20.23 -8.93 -8.01
CA GLU A 105 -21.51 -8.24 -8.23
C GLU A 105 -21.33 -7.06 -9.22
N CYS A 106 -20.33 -6.21 -8.99
CA CYS A 106 -20.03 -5.09 -9.89
C CYS A 106 -19.68 -5.54 -11.31
N ALA A 107 -18.90 -6.62 -11.46
CA ALA A 107 -18.56 -7.16 -12.78
C ALA A 107 -19.78 -7.74 -13.52
N GLU A 108 -20.70 -8.38 -12.80
CA GLU A 108 -21.95 -8.89 -13.36
C GLU A 108 -22.87 -7.75 -13.80
N GLU A 109 -23.04 -6.73 -12.96
CA GLU A 109 -23.84 -5.52 -13.27
C GLU A 109 -23.29 -4.79 -14.49
N ALA A 110 -21.98 -4.52 -14.54
CA ALA A 110 -21.34 -3.85 -15.67
C ALA A 110 -21.51 -4.64 -16.97
N ALA A 111 -21.35 -5.97 -16.93
CA ALA A 111 -21.57 -6.80 -18.11
C ALA A 111 -23.03 -6.76 -18.57
N ALA A 112 -23.99 -6.77 -17.64
CA ALA A 112 -25.41 -6.67 -17.95
C ALA A 112 -25.77 -5.32 -18.60
N GLU A 113 -25.20 -4.22 -18.11
CA GLU A 113 -25.34 -2.87 -18.70
C GLU A 113 -24.77 -2.80 -20.12
N ASP A 114 -23.62 -3.46 -20.35
CA ASP A 114 -22.99 -3.58 -21.67
C ASP A 114 -23.68 -4.58 -22.61
N GLY A 115 -24.73 -5.27 -22.14
CA GLY A 115 -25.44 -6.31 -22.89
C GLY A 115 -24.60 -7.57 -23.14
N ALA A 116 -23.56 -7.78 -22.34
CA ALA A 116 -22.67 -8.94 -22.37
C ALA A 116 -23.01 -9.93 -21.25
N THR A 117 -22.55 -11.17 -21.39
CA THR A 117 -22.58 -12.16 -20.30
C THR A 117 -21.21 -12.21 -19.65
N TRP A 118 -21.14 -11.92 -18.36
CA TRP A 118 -19.91 -12.06 -17.59
C TRP A 118 -19.51 -13.54 -17.46
N ASN A 119 -18.22 -13.83 -17.50
CA ASN A 119 -17.67 -15.18 -17.46
C ASN A 119 -17.54 -15.76 -16.03
N GLY A 120 -17.96 -15.01 -15.01
CA GLY A 120 -17.86 -15.40 -13.60
C GLY A 120 -16.45 -15.32 -13.02
N LYS A 121 -15.51 -14.66 -13.72
CA LYS A 121 -14.10 -14.54 -13.31
C LYS A 121 -13.69 -13.09 -13.11
N LEU A 122 -12.92 -12.85 -12.05
CA LEU A 122 -12.36 -11.54 -11.75
C LEU A 122 -11.15 -11.25 -12.64
N ARG A 123 -11.16 -10.05 -13.26
CA ARG A 123 -10.01 -9.48 -13.98
C ARG A 123 -9.05 -8.74 -13.09
N TYR A 124 -9.54 -8.26 -11.95
CA TYR A 124 -8.80 -7.50 -10.96
C TYR A 124 -9.19 -8.08 -9.60
N LEU A 125 -8.19 -8.53 -8.85
CA LEU A 125 -8.40 -9.04 -7.49
C LEU A 125 -8.10 -7.92 -6.50
N PRO A 126 -9.03 -7.55 -5.60
CA PRO A 126 -8.75 -6.58 -4.55
C PRO A 126 -7.79 -7.19 -3.52
N ILE A 127 -6.76 -6.44 -3.13
CA ILE A 127 -5.73 -6.89 -2.17
C ILE A 127 -5.55 -5.93 -0.99
N GLY A 128 -6.12 -4.74 -1.05
CA GLY A 128 -5.99 -3.72 -0.01
C GLY A 128 -6.61 -2.41 -0.43
N GLY A 129 -6.51 -1.40 0.44
CA GLY A 129 -7.10 -0.09 0.20
C GLY A 129 -7.31 0.65 1.51
N PHE A 130 -8.32 1.52 1.51
CA PHE A 130 -8.83 2.19 2.70
C PHE A 130 -10.31 2.46 2.56
N GLU A 131 -11.08 1.90 3.49
CA GLU A 131 -12.54 1.99 3.53
C GLU A 131 -13.17 1.72 2.15
N TYR A 132 -14.04 2.60 1.67
CA TYR A 132 -14.73 2.50 0.38
C TYR A 132 -14.17 3.46 -0.68
N CYS A 133 -13.16 4.27 -0.34
CA CYS A 133 -12.71 5.40 -1.16
C CYS A 133 -11.49 5.07 -2.04
N ASP A 134 -10.60 4.21 -1.57
CA ASP A 134 -9.39 3.81 -2.29
C ASP A 134 -9.30 2.27 -2.30
N ARG A 135 -9.02 1.68 -3.47
CA ARG A 135 -8.87 0.23 -3.64
C ARG A 135 -7.64 -0.09 -4.47
N ILE A 136 -6.87 -1.07 -4.02
CA ILE A 136 -5.69 -1.59 -4.69
C ILE A 136 -5.98 -3.00 -5.18
N TYR A 137 -5.73 -3.20 -6.46
CA TYR A 137 -5.99 -4.44 -7.17
C TYR A 137 -4.73 -5.00 -7.79
N VAL A 138 -4.72 -6.32 -7.96
CA VAL A 138 -3.77 -7.01 -8.83
C VAL A 138 -4.51 -7.48 -10.08
N ALA A 139 -3.99 -7.14 -11.25
CA ALA A 139 -4.56 -7.53 -12.53
C ALA A 139 -4.34 -9.03 -12.78
N MET A 140 -5.43 -9.76 -12.98
CA MET A 140 -5.48 -11.21 -13.24
C MET A 140 -5.74 -11.54 -14.71
N GLU A 141 -6.19 -10.56 -15.51
CA GLU A 141 -6.44 -10.74 -16.93
C GLU A 141 -5.17 -11.24 -17.65
N PRO A 142 -5.23 -12.39 -18.36
CA PRO A 142 -4.11 -12.88 -19.14
C PRO A 142 -3.65 -11.86 -20.18
N GLY A 143 -2.37 -11.49 -20.14
CA GLY A 143 -1.82 -10.53 -21.09
C GLY A 143 -0.59 -9.80 -20.54
N PRO A 144 -0.13 -8.75 -21.24
CA PRO A 144 1.07 -8.01 -20.85
C PRO A 144 0.93 -7.25 -19.52
N ARG A 145 -0.30 -7.09 -19.01
CA ARG A 145 -0.60 -6.42 -17.74
C ARG A 145 -0.84 -7.40 -16.58
N ALA A 146 -0.79 -8.72 -16.83
CA ALA A 146 -1.00 -9.70 -15.78
C ALA A 146 0.00 -9.50 -14.65
N GLY A 147 -0.50 -9.42 -13.42
CA GLY A 147 0.28 -9.14 -12.21
C GLY A 147 0.57 -7.68 -11.91
N SER A 148 0.21 -6.74 -12.81
CA SER A 148 0.33 -5.32 -12.52
C SER A 148 -0.60 -4.89 -11.38
N VAL A 149 -0.19 -3.85 -10.65
CA VAL A 149 -0.97 -3.28 -9.55
C VAL A 149 -1.70 -2.05 -10.04
N VAL A 150 -3.00 -2.02 -9.80
CA VAL A 150 -3.93 -1.00 -10.25
C VAL A 150 -4.60 -0.39 -9.03
N ALA A 151 -4.69 0.93 -8.97
CA ALA A 151 -5.45 1.64 -7.97
C ALA A 151 -6.72 2.21 -8.58
N TRP A 152 -7.81 2.13 -7.83
CA TRP A 152 -9.03 2.89 -8.05
C TRP A 152 -9.21 3.87 -6.90
N LYS A 153 -9.62 5.09 -7.21
CA LYS A 153 -9.96 6.15 -6.25
C LYS A 153 -11.34 6.70 -6.56
N GLN A 154 -12.19 6.80 -5.54
CA GLN A 154 -13.52 7.38 -5.67
C GLN A 154 -13.43 8.88 -5.98
N GLY A 155 -14.24 9.33 -6.95
CA GLY A 155 -14.45 10.75 -7.17
C GLY A 155 -15.26 11.39 -6.03
N LEU A 156 -14.84 12.57 -5.59
CA LEU A 156 -15.53 13.40 -4.60
C LEU A 156 -16.09 14.67 -5.27
N PRO A 157 -17.20 14.55 -6.03
CA PRO A 157 -17.76 15.68 -6.76
C PRO A 157 -18.14 16.83 -5.81
N GLY A 158 -17.69 18.04 -6.15
CA GLY A 158 -17.95 19.25 -5.37
C GLY A 158 -16.87 19.59 -4.34
N TRP A 159 -15.87 18.73 -4.14
CA TRP A 159 -14.70 19.03 -3.32
C TRP A 159 -13.63 19.69 -4.20
N THR A 160 -13.22 20.90 -3.86
CA THR A 160 -12.22 21.64 -4.65
C THR A 160 -10.86 20.98 -4.45
N HIS A 161 -10.13 20.73 -5.55
CA HIS A 161 -8.82 20.04 -5.57
C HIS A 161 -8.86 18.53 -5.30
N ALA A 162 -10.03 17.88 -5.38
CA ALA A 162 -10.15 16.42 -5.40
C ALA A 162 -10.55 15.92 -6.80
N LEU A 163 -10.33 14.63 -7.08
CA LEU A 163 -10.90 13.95 -8.25
C LEU A 163 -12.42 14.13 -8.27
N GLN A 164 -12.98 14.58 -9.39
CA GLN A 164 -14.42 14.82 -9.53
C GLN A 164 -15.20 13.58 -9.99
N GLN A 165 -14.48 12.58 -10.50
CA GLN A 165 -14.98 11.30 -10.99
C GLN A 165 -14.01 10.22 -10.52
N ASP A 166 -14.46 8.97 -10.57
CA ASP A 166 -13.63 7.83 -10.22
C ASP A 166 -12.39 7.78 -11.13
N GLY A 167 -11.22 7.64 -10.51
CA GLY A 167 -9.94 7.50 -11.19
C GLY A 167 -9.43 6.07 -11.13
N ILE A 168 -8.82 5.59 -12.21
CA ILE A 168 -8.10 4.31 -12.26
C ILE A 168 -6.72 4.54 -12.85
N ALA A 169 -5.69 4.00 -12.19
CA ALA A 169 -4.33 4.03 -12.72
C ALA A 169 -3.58 2.74 -12.40
N THR A 170 -2.74 2.31 -13.34
CA THR A 170 -1.70 1.30 -13.05
C THR A 170 -0.59 1.99 -12.28
N ILE A 171 -0.39 1.60 -11.02
CA ILE A 171 0.61 2.20 -10.14
C ILE A 171 1.97 1.49 -10.22
N ALA A 172 1.98 0.21 -10.61
CA ALA A 172 3.21 -0.55 -10.74
C ALA A 172 3.07 -1.76 -11.68
N PRO A 173 4.17 -2.22 -12.31
CA PRO A 173 4.16 -3.40 -13.18
C PRO A 173 3.99 -4.72 -12.42
N ASP A 174 4.32 -4.76 -11.13
CA ASP A 174 4.13 -5.90 -10.24
C ASP A 174 4.03 -5.45 -8.78
N LEU A 175 3.74 -6.39 -7.88
CA LEU A 175 3.55 -6.11 -6.46
C LEU A 175 4.83 -5.67 -5.75
N HIS A 176 6.01 -6.17 -6.15
CA HIS A 176 7.26 -5.70 -5.56
C HIS A 176 7.52 -4.24 -5.91
N ALA A 177 7.27 -3.85 -7.17
CA ALA A 177 7.37 -2.47 -7.60
C ALA A 177 6.31 -1.57 -6.94
N ALA A 178 5.11 -2.08 -6.65
CA ALA A 178 4.09 -1.33 -5.92
C ALA A 178 4.53 -1.01 -4.49
N PHE A 179 5.06 -2.01 -3.77
CA PHE A 179 5.62 -1.78 -2.44
C PHE A 179 6.85 -0.87 -2.49
N ALA A 180 7.70 -0.97 -3.51
CA ALA A 180 8.83 -0.07 -3.69
C ALA A 180 8.40 1.40 -3.94
N ALA A 181 7.18 1.63 -4.41
CA ALA A 181 6.61 2.97 -4.60
C ALA A 181 6.07 3.59 -3.29
N LEU A 182 5.82 2.78 -2.26
CA LEU A 182 5.45 3.28 -0.93
C LEU A 182 6.63 4.07 -0.34
N CYS A 183 6.36 5.21 0.27
CA CYS A 183 7.40 6.07 0.84
C CYS A 183 6.93 6.78 2.10
N LEU A 184 7.84 7.52 2.74
CA LEU A 184 7.50 8.50 3.76
C LEU A 184 7.79 9.87 3.17
N GLU A 185 6.79 10.75 3.13
CA GLU A 185 6.93 12.13 2.67
C GLU A 185 7.51 13.04 3.77
N THR A 186 7.22 12.70 5.03
CA THR A 186 7.69 13.42 6.22
C THR A 186 8.31 12.44 7.21
N ASP A 187 9.25 12.92 8.02
CA ASP A 187 9.89 12.11 9.05
C ASP A 187 8.95 11.94 10.25
N PRO A 188 8.53 10.72 10.60
CA PRO A 188 7.60 10.50 11.70
C PRO A 188 8.18 10.84 13.09
N GLU A 189 9.50 11.05 13.21
CA GLU A 189 10.10 11.56 14.46
C GLU A 189 10.04 13.09 14.58
N GLU A 190 9.82 13.81 13.47
CA GLU A 190 9.81 15.28 13.43
C GLU A 190 8.43 15.87 13.13
N ASP A 191 7.51 15.09 12.56
CA ASP A 191 6.20 15.52 12.11
C ASP A 191 5.08 14.65 12.70
N GLU A 192 4.24 15.26 13.54
CA GLU A 192 3.09 14.61 14.19
C GLU A 192 1.97 14.25 13.21
N ASP A 193 1.93 14.88 12.02
CA ASP A 193 0.95 14.57 10.97
C ASP A 193 1.49 13.50 9.99
N SER A 194 2.69 12.96 10.21
CA SER A 194 3.26 11.90 9.37
C SER A 194 2.41 10.63 9.43
N THR A 195 2.08 10.06 8.26
CA THR A 195 1.48 8.73 8.17
C THR A 195 2.32 7.68 8.91
N GLY A 196 3.64 7.87 8.97
CA GLY A 196 4.53 6.93 9.63
C GLY A 196 4.51 6.93 11.15
N LEU A 197 3.81 7.89 11.78
CA LEU A 197 3.66 7.93 13.23
C LEU A 197 3.01 6.64 13.76
N ARG A 198 2.05 6.08 13.00
CA ARG A 198 1.36 4.83 13.34
C ARG A 198 2.32 3.65 13.60
N VAL A 199 3.43 3.56 12.86
CA VAL A 199 4.45 2.52 13.07
C VAL A 199 5.23 2.75 14.36
N LEU A 200 5.57 4.00 14.68
CA LEU A 200 6.28 4.31 15.92
C LEU A 200 5.40 4.02 17.14
N GLU A 201 4.12 4.36 17.08
CA GLU A 201 3.13 4.02 18.12
C GLU A 201 3.00 2.50 18.30
N TYR A 202 2.91 1.76 17.19
CA TYR A 202 2.86 0.30 17.24
C TYR A 202 4.12 -0.30 17.89
N LEU A 203 5.31 0.24 17.58
CA LEU A 203 6.55 -0.22 18.20
C LEU A 203 6.59 0.06 19.70
N ASP A 204 6.14 1.24 20.13
CA ASP A 204 6.06 1.60 21.56
C ASP A 204 5.11 0.66 22.32
N GLU A 205 3.95 0.35 21.75
CA GLU A 205 3.00 -0.64 22.28
C GLU A 205 3.68 -2.02 22.39
N ARG A 206 4.38 -2.48 21.35
CA ARG A 206 5.05 -3.78 21.37
C ARG A 206 6.18 -3.86 22.41
N VAL A 207 6.90 -2.77 22.65
CA VAL A 207 7.90 -2.70 23.72
C VAL A 207 7.24 -2.72 25.10
N SER A 208 6.26 -1.85 25.31
CA SER A 208 5.64 -1.62 26.62
C SER A 208 4.79 -2.79 27.09
N ASP A 209 3.97 -3.35 26.19
CA ASP A 209 2.91 -4.30 26.56
C ASP A 209 3.21 -5.74 26.11
N HIS A 210 4.07 -5.92 25.12
CA HIS A 210 4.34 -7.24 24.51
C HIS A 210 5.78 -7.73 24.64
N GLY A 211 6.64 -6.99 25.36
CA GLY A 211 8.00 -7.42 25.69
C GLY A 211 8.98 -7.42 24.53
N MET A 212 8.71 -6.66 23.46
CA MET A 212 9.67 -6.44 22.38
C MET A 212 10.92 -5.75 22.94
N PRO A 213 12.15 -6.23 22.64
CA PRO A 213 13.36 -5.54 23.06
C PRO A 213 13.46 -4.15 22.42
N GLN A 214 13.71 -3.11 23.22
CA GLN A 214 13.89 -1.73 22.72
C GLN A 214 14.89 -1.66 21.56
N SER A 215 16.02 -2.38 21.66
CA SER A 215 17.04 -2.39 20.61
C SER A 215 16.53 -2.95 19.27
N LEU A 216 15.55 -3.87 19.30
CA LEU A 216 14.92 -4.38 18.09
C LEU A 216 13.95 -3.33 17.53
N ALA A 217 13.16 -2.67 18.39
CA ALA A 217 12.25 -1.60 17.99
C ALA A 217 13.00 -0.42 17.36
N ASP A 218 14.08 0.04 17.98
CA ASP A 218 14.95 1.10 17.44
C ASP A 218 15.48 0.73 16.05
N ARG A 219 15.89 -0.54 15.89
CA ARG A 219 16.38 -1.05 14.60
C ARG A 219 15.27 -1.08 13.53
N VAL A 220 14.04 -1.41 13.92
CA VAL A 220 12.87 -1.33 13.02
C VAL A 220 12.57 0.11 12.62
N ALA A 221 12.60 1.05 13.57
CA ALA A 221 12.39 2.47 13.27
C ALA A 221 13.44 2.99 12.27
N VAL A 222 14.72 2.63 12.46
CA VAL A 222 15.80 2.97 11.51
C VAL A 222 15.55 2.35 10.13
N PHE A 223 15.16 1.08 10.06
CA PHE A 223 14.84 0.43 8.78
C PHE A 223 13.68 1.13 8.08
N TYR A 224 12.60 1.40 8.81
CA TYR A 224 11.38 2.00 8.30
C TYR A 224 11.62 3.41 7.73
N ARG A 225 12.42 4.23 8.43
CA ARG A 225 12.80 5.58 7.99
C ARG A 225 13.66 5.59 6.73
N GLN A 226 14.18 4.46 6.25
CA GLN A 226 14.84 4.38 4.93
C GLN A 226 13.88 4.66 3.77
N ALA A 227 12.57 4.55 4.00
CA ALA A 227 11.55 4.91 3.01
C ALA A 227 11.31 6.43 2.89
N LEU A 228 11.94 7.25 3.74
CA LEU A 228 11.85 8.71 3.67
C LEU A 228 12.43 9.23 2.36
N VAL A 229 11.63 10.01 1.63
CA VAL A 229 12.09 10.62 0.38
C VAL A 229 13.08 11.76 0.65
N ASP A 230 14.19 11.74 -0.07
CA ASP A 230 15.18 12.81 -0.02
C ASP A 230 14.89 13.87 -1.09
N TRP A 231 14.15 14.91 -0.71
CA TRP A 231 13.97 16.11 -1.53
C TRP A 231 15.09 17.15 -1.33
N ARG A 232 15.84 17.07 -0.22
CA ARG A 232 16.90 18.03 0.11
C ARG A 232 18.13 17.84 -0.76
N GLY A 233 18.55 16.61 -1.04
CA GLY A 233 19.66 16.32 -1.96
C GLY A 233 19.44 16.94 -3.36
N PRO A 234 18.30 16.67 -4.03
CA PRO A 234 17.99 17.31 -5.31
C PRO A 234 17.91 18.84 -5.26
N LEU A 235 17.52 19.42 -4.13
CA LEU A 235 17.54 20.87 -3.94
C LEU A 235 18.98 21.41 -3.90
N GLU A 236 19.85 20.79 -3.08
CA GLU A 236 21.27 21.16 -2.97
C GLU A 236 22.00 21.02 -4.31
N ASP A 237 21.68 19.98 -5.07
CA ASP A 237 22.23 19.73 -6.41
C ASP A 237 21.61 20.61 -7.52
N GLY A 238 20.58 21.40 -7.20
CA GLY A 238 19.87 22.23 -8.18
C GLY A 238 19.08 21.44 -9.23
N THR A 239 18.71 20.19 -8.93
CA THR A 239 17.98 19.28 -9.83
C THR A 239 16.50 19.09 -9.47
N LEU A 240 16.04 19.72 -8.38
CA LEU A 240 14.68 19.59 -7.86
C LEU A 240 13.59 19.88 -8.92
N ALA A 241 13.79 20.87 -9.79
CA ALA A 241 12.84 21.23 -10.84
C ALA A 241 12.58 20.10 -11.87
N ALA A 242 13.50 19.13 -11.99
CA ALA A 242 13.33 17.96 -12.85
C ALA A 242 12.56 16.82 -12.14
N LYS A 243 12.20 16.99 -10.86
CA LYS A 243 11.51 16.00 -10.03
C LYS A 243 10.26 16.62 -9.39
N PRO A 244 9.15 16.74 -10.15
CA PRO A 244 7.95 17.47 -9.72
C PRO A 244 7.38 17.06 -8.36
N GLY A 245 7.30 15.75 -8.07
CA GLY A 245 6.82 15.26 -6.77
C GLY A 245 7.68 15.74 -5.60
N LEU A 246 9.02 15.64 -5.72
CA LEU A 246 9.93 16.14 -4.68
C LEU A 246 9.88 17.67 -4.56
N ALA A 247 9.66 18.38 -5.66
CA ALA A 247 9.49 19.84 -5.64
C ALA A 247 8.21 20.24 -4.90
N ALA A 248 7.12 19.50 -5.07
CA ALA A 248 5.87 19.72 -4.33
C ALA A 248 6.06 19.49 -2.83
N LEU A 249 6.79 18.44 -2.44
CA LEU A 249 7.11 18.16 -1.03
C LEU A 249 7.99 19.25 -0.40
N ALA A 250 9.02 19.69 -1.11
CA ALA A 250 9.87 20.80 -0.65
C ALA A 250 9.05 22.08 -0.44
N LEU A 251 8.12 22.39 -1.35
CA LEU A 251 7.22 23.53 -1.22
C LEU A 251 6.25 23.37 -0.03
N GLN A 252 5.68 22.19 0.16
CA GLN A 252 4.80 21.91 1.29
C GLN A 252 5.54 22.07 2.62
N HIS A 253 6.78 21.60 2.71
CA HIS A 253 7.66 21.81 3.86
C HIS A 253 7.94 23.30 4.10
N ALA A 254 8.27 24.05 3.05
CA ALA A 254 8.52 25.49 3.15
C ALA A 254 7.30 26.25 3.69
N LEU A 255 6.10 25.85 3.25
CA LEU A 255 4.83 26.44 3.72
C LEU A 255 4.50 26.06 5.17
N SER A 256 4.74 24.82 5.58
CA SER A 256 4.43 24.37 6.94
C SER A 256 5.40 24.92 7.98
N GLN A 257 6.67 25.12 7.61
CA GLN A 257 7.73 25.61 8.49
C GLN A 257 8.02 27.11 8.35
N ASP A 258 7.28 27.84 7.50
CA ASP A 258 7.54 29.25 7.14
C ASP A 258 9.00 29.48 6.70
N ASP A 259 9.58 28.49 6.00
CA ASP A 259 10.96 28.53 5.54
C ASP A 259 11.07 29.31 4.23
N ALA A 260 11.20 30.64 4.38
CA ALA A 260 11.36 31.56 3.27
C ALA A 260 12.66 31.34 2.46
N ALA A 261 13.62 30.55 2.94
CA ALA A 261 14.84 30.25 2.19
C ALA A 261 14.62 29.20 1.08
N LEU A 262 13.50 28.47 1.13
CA LEU A 262 13.13 27.44 0.16
C LEU A 262 12.24 27.92 -1.00
N VAL A 263 11.78 29.19 -0.97
CA VAL A 263 10.83 29.78 -1.94
C VAL A 263 11.50 30.76 -2.90
#